data_AF-A0AAV1RRD5-F1
#
_entry.id   AF-A0AAV1RRD5-F1
#
_cell.length_a   1.000
_cell.length_b   1.000
_cell.length_c   1.000
_cell.angle_alpha   90.00
_cell.angle_beta   90.00
_cell.angle_gamma   90.00
#
_symmetry.space_group_name_H-M   'P 1'
#
loop_
_entity.id
_entity.type
_entity.pdbx_description
1 polymer ?
#
loop_
_entity_poly.entity_id
_entity_poly.type
_entity_poly.pdbx_seq_one_letter_code
_entity_poly.pdbx_strand_id
1 'polypeptide(L)'
;MLDTGNFVLARHDFVNLWESFGEPTDTLLPTQIFSRGSKLVAGYSRMNRSTGRFRFTLQADGNLVLYTLTFPLDLDNSSYCLETFTLQQKHGSILKMLSSESPTTQEFYHIAVLEYEGVFRHYVYPKRSSSNFSGWPPKWSSLSTSLPQNIYMRLTEDSGSGACRFNSYCSLGNDQRPNCKCPPGYNFLDPNDVMKGCKQNFVSQNCEEASQETELFSLEQKENIDWPHSDSEHFEMVTEGWCRKACLSDCFCAVAIFRYGRCWKKKIPGIF
;
A
#
# COMPACT_ATOMS: atom_id res chain seq x y z
N MET A 1 -15.83 11.00 -27.84
CA MET A 1 -15.94 10.43 -26.48
C MET A 1 -17.31 9.81 -26.34
N LEU A 2 -17.41 8.58 -25.85
CA LEU A 2 -18.67 7.88 -25.63
C LEU A 2 -19.25 8.20 -24.25
N ASP A 3 -20.55 7.97 -24.06
CA ASP A 3 -21.25 8.19 -22.78
C ASP A 3 -20.73 7.30 -21.64
N THR A 4 -20.05 6.20 -21.98
CA THR A 4 -19.37 5.32 -21.02
C THR A 4 -18.10 5.93 -20.43
N GLY A 5 -17.63 7.07 -20.97
CA GLY A 5 -16.34 7.66 -20.65
C GLY A 5 -15.19 7.14 -21.53
N ASN A 6 -15.46 6.19 -22.42
CA ASN A 6 -14.45 5.68 -23.35
C ASN A 6 -14.13 6.73 -24.43
N PHE A 7 -12.87 7.15 -24.50
CA PHE A 7 -12.37 8.02 -25.55
C PHE A 7 -11.84 7.17 -26.71
N VAL A 8 -12.55 7.21 -27.84
CA VAL A 8 -12.28 6.38 -29.02
C VAL A 8 -11.76 7.26 -30.16
N LEU A 9 -10.67 6.83 -30.78
CA LEU A 9 -10.21 7.32 -32.06
C LEU A 9 -10.68 6.36 -33.14
N ALA A 10 -11.57 6.83 -34.02
CA ALA A 10 -12.15 6.03 -35.08
C ALA A 10 -11.88 6.66 -36.45
N ARG A 11 -11.80 5.82 -37.48
CA ARG A 11 -11.74 6.23 -38.87
C ARG A 11 -13.12 6.67 -39.37
N HIS A 12 -13.19 7.32 -40.54
CA HIS A 12 -14.42 7.83 -41.14
C HIS A 12 -15.49 6.75 -41.41
N ASP A 13 -15.09 5.50 -41.55
CA ASP A 13 -15.96 4.33 -41.71
C ASP A 13 -16.32 3.65 -40.38
N PHE A 14 -16.15 4.39 -39.27
CA PHE A 14 -16.47 3.97 -37.91
C PHE A 14 -15.64 2.77 -37.39
N VAL A 15 -14.50 2.49 -38.03
CA VAL A 15 -13.55 1.49 -37.50
C VAL A 15 -12.77 2.11 -36.34
N ASN A 16 -12.85 1.49 -35.17
CA ASN A 16 -12.07 1.87 -33.99
C ASN A 16 -10.59 1.57 -34.23
N LEU A 17 -9.74 2.59 -34.15
CA LEU A 17 -8.28 2.46 -34.30
C LEU A 17 -7.59 2.38 -32.94
N TRP A 18 -8.13 3.06 -31.94
CA TRP A 18 -7.61 3.09 -30.58
C TRP A 18 -8.71 3.53 -29.61
N GLU A 19 -8.65 3.05 -28.36
CA GLU A 19 -9.58 3.46 -27.32
C GLU A 19 -8.91 3.54 -25.94
N SER A 20 -9.36 4.49 -25.11
CA SER A 20 -8.79 4.68 -23.77
C SER A 20 -9.09 3.51 -22.83
N PHE A 21 -10.18 2.76 -23.06
CA PHE A 21 -10.50 1.58 -22.26
C PHE A 21 -9.51 0.43 -22.43
N GLY A 22 -8.79 0.39 -23.56
CA GLY A 22 -7.71 -0.57 -23.80
C GLY A 22 -6.41 -0.21 -23.08
N GLU A 23 -6.26 1.03 -22.62
CA GLU A 23 -5.06 1.56 -21.96
C GLU A 23 -5.40 2.18 -20.59
N PRO A 24 -5.89 1.38 -19.61
CA PRO A 24 -6.24 1.90 -18.30
C PRO A 24 -5.02 2.41 -17.50
N THR A 25 -5.28 3.38 -16.62
CA THR A 25 -4.27 3.92 -15.69
C THR A 25 -4.37 3.24 -14.32
N ASP A 26 -4.95 3.90 -13.32
CA ASP A 26 -5.19 3.44 -11.96
C ASP A 26 -6.67 3.09 -11.73
N THR A 27 -7.54 3.39 -12.68
CA THR A 27 -9.00 3.38 -12.51
C THR A 27 -9.67 2.50 -13.54
N LEU A 28 -10.63 1.68 -13.09
CA LEU A 28 -11.58 0.95 -13.93
C LEU A 28 -12.97 1.57 -13.83
N LEU A 29 -13.57 1.81 -14.99
CA LEU A 29 -14.92 2.31 -15.12
C LEU A 29 -15.94 1.18 -15.32
N PRO A 30 -17.23 1.43 -15.07
CA PRO A 30 -18.28 0.48 -15.42
C PRO A 30 -18.23 0.18 -16.91
N THR A 31 -18.54 -1.06 -17.30
CA THR A 31 -18.49 -1.58 -18.69
C THR A 31 -17.10 -1.70 -19.31
N GLN A 32 -16.05 -1.18 -18.67
CA GLN A 32 -14.68 -1.42 -19.12
C GLN A 32 -14.32 -2.89 -18.96
N ILE A 33 -13.83 -3.50 -20.03
CA ILE A 33 -13.38 -4.89 -20.04
C ILE A 33 -11.92 -4.91 -19.60
N PHE A 34 -11.65 -5.53 -18.46
CA PHE A 34 -10.29 -5.81 -18.01
C PHE A 34 -9.92 -7.22 -18.45
N SER A 35 -9.16 -7.32 -19.53
CA SER A 35 -8.84 -8.59 -20.18
C SER A 35 -7.54 -9.18 -19.64
N ARG A 36 -7.25 -10.42 -20.04
CA ARG A 36 -5.98 -11.06 -19.66
C ARG A 36 -4.81 -10.26 -20.21
N GLY A 37 -3.84 -9.96 -19.36
CA GLY A 37 -2.71 -9.08 -19.66
C GLY A 37 -2.97 -7.60 -19.37
N SER A 38 -4.22 -7.19 -19.09
CA SER A 38 -4.50 -5.83 -18.63
C SER A 38 -3.88 -5.59 -17.26
N LYS A 39 -3.41 -4.36 -17.05
CA LYS A 39 -2.82 -3.91 -15.79
C LYS A 39 -3.36 -2.54 -15.39
N LEU A 40 -3.45 -2.28 -14.10
CA LEU A 40 -3.54 -0.95 -13.52
C LEU A 40 -2.23 -0.63 -12.82
N VAL A 41 -1.80 0.62 -12.89
CA VAL A 41 -0.64 1.10 -12.14
C VAL A 41 -1.07 2.30 -11.31
N ALA A 42 -0.84 2.21 -10.00
CA ALA A 42 -1.20 3.26 -9.06
C ALA A 42 -0.42 4.55 -9.36
N GLY A 43 -1.01 5.70 -9.02
CA GLY A 43 -0.26 6.96 -8.97
C GLY A 43 0.87 6.91 -7.92
N TYR A 44 1.89 7.74 -8.10
CA TYR A 44 3.03 7.83 -7.18
C TYR A 44 2.62 8.30 -5.79
N SER A 45 1.74 9.30 -5.72
CA SER A 45 1.17 9.80 -4.48
C SER A 45 -0.16 10.50 -4.73
N ARG A 46 -0.82 10.96 -3.67
CA ARG A 46 -2.11 11.66 -3.77
C ARG A 46 -2.10 12.82 -4.77
N MET A 47 -1.00 13.57 -4.81
CA MET A 47 -0.84 14.77 -5.66
C MET A 47 -0.04 14.51 -6.92
N ASN A 48 0.58 13.34 -7.06
CA ASN A 48 1.43 12.99 -8.19
C ASN A 48 0.88 11.76 -8.91
N ARG A 49 0.31 11.98 -10.10
CA ARG A 49 -0.28 10.94 -10.96
C ARG A 49 0.71 10.24 -11.89
N SER A 50 2.01 10.53 -11.77
CA SER A 50 3.04 9.71 -12.42
C SER A 50 3.03 8.27 -11.88
N THR A 51 3.71 7.37 -12.59
CA THR A 51 3.82 5.95 -12.25
C THR A 51 4.27 5.75 -10.81
N GLY A 52 3.44 5.05 -10.03
CA GLY A 52 3.72 4.67 -8.66
C GLY A 52 4.38 3.30 -8.54
N ARG A 53 4.16 2.65 -7.40
CA ARG A 53 4.88 1.41 -7.03
C ARG A 53 3.99 0.18 -6.88
N PHE A 54 2.72 0.31 -7.23
CA PHE A 54 1.75 -0.76 -7.08
C PHE A 54 1.09 -1.04 -8.41
N ARG A 55 0.97 -2.31 -8.74
CA ARG A 55 0.34 -2.78 -9.97
C ARG A 55 -0.71 -3.83 -9.65
N PHE A 56 -1.83 -3.76 -10.36
CA PHE A 56 -2.88 -4.77 -10.34
C PHE A 56 -3.00 -5.39 -11.73
N THR A 57 -2.87 -6.71 -11.85
CA THR A 57 -2.82 -7.38 -13.15
C THR A 57 -3.78 -8.56 -13.19
N LEU A 58 -4.50 -8.73 -14.31
CA LEU A 58 -5.15 -9.99 -14.64
C LEU A 58 -4.20 -10.85 -15.47
N GLN A 59 -3.63 -11.87 -14.83
CA GLN A 59 -2.64 -12.74 -15.46
C GLN A 59 -3.26 -13.67 -16.52
N ALA A 60 -2.39 -14.25 -17.35
CA ALA A 60 -2.79 -15.14 -18.44
C ALA A 60 -3.49 -16.42 -17.94
N ASP A 61 -3.18 -16.88 -16.73
CA ASP A 61 -3.81 -18.01 -16.04
C ASP A 61 -5.21 -17.68 -15.48
N GLY A 62 -5.59 -16.40 -15.45
CA GLY A 62 -6.85 -15.91 -14.92
C GLY A 62 -6.80 -15.44 -13.46
N ASN A 63 -5.62 -15.40 -12.85
CA ASN A 63 -5.43 -14.87 -11.50
C ASN A 63 -5.37 -13.35 -11.49
N LEU A 64 -6.00 -12.73 -10.49
CA LEU A 64 -5.84 -11.31 -10.20
C LEU A 64 -4.79 -11.13 -9.12
N VAL A 65 -3.76 -10.36 -9.43
CA VAL A 65 -2.59 -10.24 -8.55
C VAL A 65 -2.22 -8.78 -8.36
N LEU A 66 -1.92 -8.43 -7.10
CA LEU A 66 -1.31 -7.16 -6.73
C LEU A 66 0.19 -7.35 -6.51
N TYR A 67 0.96 -6.49 -7.14
CA TYR A 67 2.42 -6.47 -7.12
C TYR A 67 2.94 -5.14 -6.59
N THR A 68 4.01 -5.19 -5.79
CA THR A 68 4.92 -4.05 -5.68
C THR A 68 5.80 -3.98 -6.92
N LEU A 69 6.24 -2.78 -7.28
CA LEU A 69 7.14 -2.54 -8.41
C LEU A 69 8.52 -2.09 -7.92
N THR A 70 9.55 -2.51 -8.65
CA THR A 70 10.94 -2.11 -8.42
C THR A 70 11.20 -0.68 -8.90
N PHE A 71 10.60 0.30 -8.22
CA PHE A 71 10.66 1.71 -8.63
C PHE A 71 12.09 2.26 -8.73
N PRO A 72 12.44 3.02 -9.80
CA PRO A 72 11.57 3.54 -10.86
C PRO A 72 11.37 2.60 -12.06
N LEU A 73 11.83 1.36 -11.99
CA LEU A 73 11.63 0.37 -13.04
C LEU A 73 10.17 -0.15 -12.99
N ASP A 74 9.54 -0.28 -14.17
CA ASP A 74 8.17 -0.83 -14.31
C ASP A 74 8.18 -2.37 -14.27
N LEU A 75 8.95 -2.94 -13.34
CA LEU A 75 9.14 -4.38 -13.14
C LEU A 75 8.46 -4.84 -11.85
N ASP A 76 7.82 -6.01 -11.90
CA ASP A 76 7.21 -6.62 -10.72
C ASP A 76 8.31 -7.05 -9.73
N ASN A 77 8.15 -6.66 -8.46
CA ASN A 77 9.05 -7.04 -7.37
C ASN A 77 8.49 -8.24 -6.61
N SER A 78 7.43 -8.05 -5.83
CA SER A 78 6.79 -9.13 -5.07
C SER A 78 5.28 -9.06 -5.17
N SER A 79 4.62 -10.22 -5.28
CA SER A 79 3.17 -10.32 -5.13
C SER A 79 2.79 -10.26 -3.66
N TYR A 80 1.86 -9.38 -3.30
CA TYR A 80 1.39 -9.26 -1.91
C TYR A 80 -0.10 -9.63 -1.73
N CYS A 81 -0.84 -9.79 -2.83
CA CYS A 81 -2.22 -10.27 -2.78
C CYS A 81 -2.55 -11.02 -4.07
N LEU A 82 -3.15 -12.20 -3.91
CA LEU A 82 -3.59 -13.09 -4.99
C LEU A 82 -5.05 -13.43 -4.74
N GLU A 83 -5.90 -13.18 -5.74
CA GLU A 83 -7.30 -13.60 -5.76
C GLU A 83 -7.53 -14.48 -6.99
N THR A 84 -8.05 -15.69 -6.76
CA THR A 84 -8.29 -16.68 -7.81
C THR A 84 -9.72 -16.60 -8.32
N PHE A 85 -9.92 -16.42 -9.62
CA PHE A 85 -11.24 -16.54 -10.24
C PHE A 85 -11.74 -17.99 -10.17
N THR A 86 -12.89 -18.22 -9.53
CA THR A 86 -13.64 -19.46 -9.77
C THR A 86 -14.43 -19.31 -11.08
N LEU A 87 -14.52 -20.40 -11.86
CA LEU A 87 -15.10 -20.43 -13.22
C LEU A 87 -16.52 -19.84 -13.34
N GLN A 88 -17.27 -19.72 -12.23
CA GLN A 88 -18.61 -19.12 -12.20
C GLN A 88 -18.62 -17.59 -12.33
N GLN A 89 -17.50 -16.91 -12.09
CA GLN A 89 -17.38 -15.44 -12.21
C GLN A 89 -16.95 -14.96 -13.61
N LYS A 90 -16.80 -15.86 -14.59
CA LYS A 90 -16.33 -15.57 -15.96
C LYS A 90 -17.13 -14.50 -16.75
N HIS A 91 -18.35 -14.17 -16.31
CA HIS A 91 -19.18 -13.11 -16.90
C HIS A 91 -19.49 -11.96 -15.92
N GLY A 92 -18.84 -11.92 -14.76
CA GLY A 92 -19.00 -10.87 -13.76
C GLY A 92 -18.07 -9.70 -14.00
N SER A 93 -18.57 -8.48 -13.80
CA SER A 93 -17.72 -7.28 -13.67
C SER A 93 -16.79 -7.44 -12.46
N ILE A 94 -15.51 -7.06 -12.58
CA ILE A 94 -14.54 -7.01 -11.46
C ILE A 94 -15.12 -6.27 -10.24
N LEU A 95 -16.05 -5.34 -10.45
CA LEU A 95 -16.78 -4.64 -9.39
C LEU A 95 -17.60 -5.58 -8.48
N LYS A 96 -18.18 -6.66 -9.04
CA LYS A 96 -18.92 -7.67 -8.27
C LYS A 96 -18.01 -8.53 -7.39
N MET A 97 -16.70 -8.58 -7.68
CA MET A 97 -15.72 -9.28 -6.85
C MET A 97 -15.41 -8.50 -5.57
N LEU A 98 -15.40 -7.16 -5.65
CA LEU A 98 -15.14 -6.30 -4.51
C LEU A 98 -16.33 -6.24 -3.56
N SER A 99 -17.57 -6.29 -4.04
CA SER A 99 -18.73 -6.31 -3.15
C SER A 99 -19.89 -7.08 -3.75
N SER A 100 -20.34 -8.12 -3.04
CA SER A 100 -21.54 -8.88 -3.39
C SER A 100 -22.83 -8.07 -3.21
N GLU A 101 -22.80 -7.04 -2.36
CA GLU A 101 -23.93 -6.18 -1.98
C GLU A 101 -23.69 -4.70 -2.35
N SER A 102 -23.11 -4.44 -3.53
CA SER A 102 -22.93 -3.07 -4.00
C SER A 102 -24.27 -2.44 -4.42
N PRO A 103 -24.45 -1.10 -4.24
CA PRO A 103 -25.61 -0.40 -4.78
C PRO A 103 -25.75 -0.56 -6.29
N THR A 104 -26.95 -0.29 -6.82
CA THR A 104 -27.20 -0.46 -8.25
C THR A 104 -26.51 0.63 -9.08
N THR A 105 -26.05 0.27 -10.29
CA THR A 105 -25.48 1.22 -11.25
C THR A 105 -26.50 2.20 -11.82
N GLN A 106 -27.80 1.98 -11.60
CA GLN A 106 -28.86 2.92 -11.99
C GLN A 106 -28.85 4.15 -11.09
N GLU A 107 -28.62 3.94 -9.79
CA GLU A 107 -28.69 4.99 -8.76
C GLU A 107 -27.31 5.58 -8.43
N PHE A 108 -26.22 4.84 -8.68
CA PHE A 108 -24.86 5.26 -8.34
C PHE A 108 -23.94 5.23 -9.56
N TYR A 109 -22.99 6.18 -9.59
CA TYR A 109 -21.75 6.01 -10.36
C TYR A 109 -20.82 5.09 -9.58
N HIS A 110 -20.11 4.22 -10.29
CA HIS A 110 -19.15 3.29 -9.70
C HIS A 110 -17.81 3.47 -10.38
N ILE A 111 -16.72 3.36 -9.61
CA ILE A 111 -15.35 3.25 -10.13
C ILE A 111 -14.57 2.29 -9.24
N ALA A 112 -13.65 1.53 -9.80
CA ALA A 112 -12.64 0.83 -9.01
C ALA A 112 -11.28 1.51 -9.20
N VAL A 113 -10.55 1.75 -8.11
CA VAL A 113 -9.30 2.49 -8.15
C VAL A 113 -8.23 1.71 -7.42
N LEU A 114 -7.08 1.52 -8.07
CA LEU A 114 -5.85 1.10 -7.41
C LEU A 114 -5.19 2.35 -6.83
N GLU A 115 -5.38 2.53 -5.53
CA GLU A 115 -4.89 3.71 -4.82
C GLU A 115 -3.36 3.73 -4.76
N TYR A 116 -2.78 4.93 -4.64
CA TYR A 116 -1.32 5.13 -4.48
C TYR A 116 -0.73 4.42 -3.25
N GLU A 117 -1.59 4.07 -2.29
CA GLU A 117 -1.26 3.31 -1.09
C GLU A 117 -1.19 1.78 -1.31
N GLY A 118 -1.53 1.30 -2.52
CA GLY A 118 -1.47 -0.11 -2.90
C GLY A 118 -2.74 -0.92 -2.64
N VAL A 119 -3.84 -0.24 -2.29
CA VAL A 119 -5.14 -0.87 -2.02
C VAL A 119 -6.09 -0.62 -3.18
N PHE A 120 -6.63 -1.69 -3.74
CA PHE A 120 -7.68 -1.64 -4.76
C PHE A 120 -9.06 -1.51 -4.09
N ARG A 121 -9.78 -0.44 -4.42
CA ARG A 121 -11.03 -0.05 -3.75
C ARG A 121 -12.16 0.17 -4.74
N HIS A 122 -13.38 -0.15 -4.31
CA HIS A 122 -14.60 0.18 -5.03
C HIS A 122 -15.23 1.45 -4.44
N TYR A 123 -15.40 2.47 -5.27
CA TYR A 123 -16.04 3.72 -4.92
C TYR A 123 -17.40 3.87 -5.57
N VAL A 124 -18.32 4.49 -4.84
CA VAL A 124 -19.66 4.84 -5.31
C VAL A 124 -19.98 6.31 -5.08
N TYR A 125 -20.74 6.91 -5.99
CA TYR A 125 -21.25 8.28 -5.89
C TYR A 125 -22.74 8.34 -6.26
N PRO A 126 -23.61 8.93 -5.43
CA PRO A 126 -25.05 8.95 -5.69
C PRO A 126 -25.42 9.85 -6.88
N LYS A 127 -26.19 9.32 -7.84
CA LYS A 127 -26.83 10.10 -8.90
C LYS A 127 -28.04 10.80 -8.27
N ARG A 128 -28.07 12.13 -8.26
CA ARG A 128 -29.01 12.98 -7.50
C ARG A 128 -30.52 12.82 -7.83
N SER A 129 -30.97 11.78 -8.55
CA SER A 129 -32.36 11.66 -9.03
C SER A 129 -33.26 10.70 -8.25
N SER A 130 -32.82 10.06 -7.16
CA SER A 130 -33.69 9.23 -6.33
C SER A 130 -34.06 9.96 -5.03
N SER A 131 -35.32 10.38 -4.93
CA SER A 131 -35.93 11.12 -3.82
C SER A 131 -35.90 10.41 -2.45
N ASN A 132 -35.27 9.23 -2.34
CA ASN A 132 -35.36 8.35 -1.17
C ASN A 132 -34.03 8.07 -0.45
N PHE A 133 -32.89 8.60 -0.89
CA PHE A 133 -31.59 8.33 -0.23
C PHE A 133 -31.19 9.41 0.79
N SER A 134 -31.93 9.49 1.89
CA SER A 134 -31.65 10.41 3.01
C SER A 134 -30.41 10.04 3.85
N GLY A 135 -29.65 9.01 3.47
CA GLY A 135 -28.49 8.51 4.21
C GLY A 135 -27.11 8.69 3.55
N TRP A 136 -27.03 9.09 2.28
CA TRP A 136 -25.75 9.15 1.55
C TRP A 136 -25.28 10.58 1.26
N PRO A 137 -24.06 10.95 1.67
CA PRO A 137 -23.51 12.27 1.38
C PRO A 137 -23.17 12.41 -0.13
N PRO A 138 -23.25 13.61 -0.71
CA PRO A 138 -22.90 13.87 -2.12
C PRO A 138 -21.37 13.88 -2.32
N LYS A 139 -20.72 12.76 -2.05
CA LYS A 139 -19.27 12.54 -2.18
C LYS A 139 -18.99 11.09 -2.56
N TRP A 140 -17.80 10.84 -3.12
CA TRP A 140 -17.31 9.47 -3.32
C TRP A 140 -17.17 8.76 -1.98
N SER A 141 -17.72 7.56 -1.90
CA SER A 141 -17.68 6.72 -0.71
C SER A 141 -17.11 5.36 -1.08
N SER A 142 -16.09 4.91 -0.34
CA SER A 142 -15.54 3.55 -0.49
C SER A 142 -16.55 2.56 0.07
N LEU A 143 -16.73 1.43 -0.60
CA LEU A 143 -17.37 0.27 0.01
C LEU A 143 -16.41 -0.37 1.05
N SER A 144 -16.98 -1.20 1.93
CA SER A 144 -16.32 -1.78 3.10
C SER A 144 -15.23 -2.81 2.77
N THR A 145 -15.30 -3.41 1.59
CA THR A 145 -14.35 -4.42 1.13
C THR A 145 -13.27 -3.77 0.27
N SER A 146 -12.02 -4.13 0.52
CA SER A 146 -10.87 -3.66 -0.26
C SER A 146 -9.85 -4.78 -0.45
N LEU A 147 -8.99 -4.65 -1.47
CA LEU A 147 -7.97 -5.64 -1.78
C LEU A 147 -6.57 -5.03 -1.71
N PRO A 148 -5.69 -5.51 -0.81
CA PRO A 148 -6.00 -6.40 0.31
C PRO A 148 -6.75 -5.67 1.44
N GLN A 149 -7.48 -6.43 2.27
CA GLN A 149 -8.21 -5.90 3.42
C GLN A 149 -7.30 -5.25 4.49
N ASN A 150 -6.07 -5.77 4.63
CA ASN A 150 -5.05 -5.23 5.52
C ASN A 150 -3.70 -5.30 4.82
N ILE A 151 -3.34 -4.21 4.14
CA ILE A 151 -2.09 -4.13 3.38
C ILE A 151 -0.83 -4.23 4.25
N TYR A 152 -0.90 -3.81 5.52
CA TYR A 152 0.23 -3.92 6.44
C TYR A 152 0.67 -5.37 6.65
N MET A 153 -0.30 -6.28 6.82
CA MET A 153 -0.02 -7.71 6.99
C MET A 153 0.41 -8.41 5.70
N ARG A 154 0.30 -7.74 4.55
CA ARG A 154 0.58 -8.32 3.24
C ARG A 154 1.93 -7.89 2.66
N LEU A 155 2.38 -6.67 2.97
CA LEU A 155 3.67 -6.15 2.51
C LEU A 155 4.81 -6.56 3.45
N THR A 156 5.07 -7.87 3.56
CA THR A 156 6.16 -8.46 4.35
C THR A 156 7.29 -8.96 3.43
N GLU A 157 7.80 -8.08 2.58
CA GLU A 157 8.83 -8.43 1.60
C GLU A 157 10.22 -8.45 2.24
N ASP A 158 11.05 -9.43 1.87
CA ASP A 158 12.47 -9.50 2.29
C ASP A 158 13.30 -8.36 1.69
N SER A 159 12.85 -7.77 0.59
CA SER A 159 13.51 -6.68 -0.12
C SER A 159 12.48 -5.66 -0.58
N GLY A 160 12.48 -4.50 0.06
CA GLY A 160 11.49 -3.47 -0.19
C GLY A 160 11.30 -2.58 1.04
N SER A 161 10.44 -1.58 0.91
CA SER A 161 10.25 -0.57 1.95
C SER A 161 8.92 -0.73 2.71
N GLY A 162 8.18 -1.80 2.45
CA GLY A 162 6.81 -1.99 2.93
C GLY A 162 5.83 -0.87 2.51
N ALA A 163 4.66 -0.85 3.17
CA ALA A 163 3.58 0.11 2.90
C ALA A 163 4.02 1.58 3.08
N CYS A 164 4.76 1.86 4.15
CA CYS A 164 5.05 3.23 4.60
C CYS A 164 6.44 3.75 4.22
N ARG A 165 7.25 2.96 3.51
CA ARG A 165 8.66 3.23 3.25
C ARG A 165 9.55 3.23 4.50
N PHE A 166 10.84 3.45 4.28
CA PHE A 166 11.90 3.32 5.27
C PHE A 166 11.69 4.21 6.50
N ASN A 167 12.16 3.69 7.64
CA ASN A 167 12.15 4.35 8.95
C ASN A 167 10.78 4.84 9.41
N SER A 168 9.70 4.27 8.89
CA SER A 168 8.34 4.60 9.27
C SER A 168 7.60 3.32 9.65
N TYR A 169 6.58 3.45 10.48
CA TYR A 169 5.68 2.36 10.81
C TYR A 169 4.26 2.69 10.35
N CYS A 170 3.48 1.64 10.10
CA CYS A 170 2.10 1.76 9.68
C CYS A 170 1.15 1.52 10.85
N SER A 171 0.05 2.24 10.88
CA SER A 171 -1.15 1.90 11.64
C SER A 171 -2.35 1.89 10.70
N LEU A 172 -3.34 1.03 10.93
CA LEU A 172 -4.54 1.02 10.09
C LEU A 172 -5.52 2.09 10.58
N GLY A 173 -5.91 3.01 9.70
CA GLY A 173 -6.96 3.99 9.97
C GLY A 173 -8.35 3.33 10.02
N ASN A 174 -9.32 4.04 10.59
CA ASN A 174 -10.72 3.59 10.62
C ASN A 174 -11.34 3.40 9.21
N ASP A 175 -10.75 4.07 8.22
CA ASP A 175 -11.07 3.97 6.80
C ASP A 175 -10.34 2.82 6.08
N GLN A 176 -9.68 1.95 6.84
CA GLN A 176 -8.82 0.88 6.34
C GLN A 176 -7.67 1.39 5.45
N ARG A 177 -7.28 2.67 5.59
CA ARG A 177 -6.11 3.22 4.91
C ARG A 177 -4.86 3.05 5.76
N PRO A 178 -3.70 2.76 5.14
CA PRO A 178 -2.43 2.78 5.85
C PRO A 178 -2.11 4.21 6.29
N ASN A 179 -1.92 4.39 7.60
CA ASN A 179 -1.49 5.63 8.21
C ASN A 179 -0.04 5.51 8.66
N CYS A 180 0.85 6.17 7.92
CA CYS A 180 2.29 6.12 8.12
C CYS A 180 2.76 7.15 9.12
N LYS A 181 3.58 6.71 10.07
CA LYS A 181 4.07 7.52 11.17
C LYS A 181 5.58 7.36 11.31
N CYS A 182 6.23 8.44 11.72
CA CYS A 182 7.63 8.42 12.08
C CYS A 182 7.80 8.01 13.53
N PRO A 183 8.82 7.19 13.85
CA PRO A 183 9.26 6.98 15.21
C PRO A 183 9.67 8.31 15.89
N PRO A 184 9.70 8.35 17.22
CA PRO A 184 10.33 9.44 17.98
C PRO A 184 11.76 9.70 17.51
N GLY A 185 12.14 10.97 17.36
CA GLY A 185 13.44 11.34 16.79
C GLY A 185 13.53 11.20 15.26
N TYR A 186 12.40 10.96 14.57
CA TYR A 186 12.34 10.96 13.12
C TYR A 186 11.31 11.96 12.62
N ASN A 187 11.63 12.62 11.51
CA ASN A 187 10.75 13.52 10.78
C ASN A 187 10.39 12.92 9.42
N PHE A 188 9.21 13.26 8.89
CA PHE A 188 8.86 12.90 7.52
C PHE A 188 9.92 13.44 6.55
N LEU A 189 10.26 12.63 5.55
CA LEU A 189 11.11 13.08 4.44
C LEU A 189 10.45 14.22 3.67
N ASP A 190 9.13 14.12 3.49
CA ASP A 190 8.27 15.12 2.87
C ASP A 190 6.95 15.19 3.64
N PRO A 191 6.67 16.26 4.40
CA PRO A 191 5.42 16.39 5.14
C PRO A 191 4.17 16.39 4.25
N ASN A 192 4.30 16.71 2.95
CA ASN A 192 3.19 16.67 2.01
C ASN A 192 2.99 15.27 1.41
N ASP A 193 3.93 14.35 1.61
CA ASP A 193 3.90 12.98 1.12
C ASP A 193 4.49 12.03 2.18
N VAL A 194 3.70 11.78 3.22
CA VAL A 194 4.09 10.94 4.37
C VAL A 194 4.48 9.51 3.99
N MET A 195 4.06 9.05 2.81
CA MET A 195 4.42 7.74 2.25
C MET A 195 5.86 7.70 1.72
N LYS A 196 6.60 8.81 1.73
CA LYS A 196 8.03 8.83 1.39
C LYS A 196 8.92 8.22 2.49
N GLY A 197 8.38 8.00 3.68
CA GLY A 197 9.10 7.48 4.84
C GLY A 197 9.71 8.61 5.68
N CYS A 198 10.63 8.24 6.56
CA CYS A 198 11.16 9.16 7.57
C CYS A 198 12.69 9.24 7.54
N LYS A 199 13.21 10.36 8.04
CA LYS A 199 14.63 10.60 8.30
C LYS A 199 14.87 10.86 9.77
N GLN A 200 16.03 10.44 10.26
CA GLN A 200 16.50 10.80 11.59
C GLN A 200 16.64 12.31 11.71
N ASN A 201 16.28 12.85 12.87
CA ASN A 201 16.48 14.26 13.21
C ASN A 201 17.51 14.47 14.33
N PHE A 202 18.29 13.43 14.64
CA PHE A 202 19.38 13.41 15.61
C PHE A 202 20.68 12.98 14.94
N VAL A 203 21.82 13.29 15.59
CA VAL A 203 23.15 12.89 15.12
C VAL A 203 23.35 11.41 15.42
N SER A 204 23.81 10.64 14.42
CA SER A 204 24.16 9.23 14.60
C SER A 204 25.33 9.08 15.57
N GLN A 205 25.35 7.99 16.35
CA GLN A 205 26.43 7.70 17.29
C GLN A 205 27.77 7.60 16.55
N ASN A 206 28.81 8.23 17.09
CA ASN A 206 30.16 8.17 16.52
C ASN A 206 30.93 6.92 17.00
N CYS A 207 30.45 6.22 18.04
CA CYS A 207 31.00 4.95 18.55
C CYS A 207 32.47 5.00 18.99
N GLU A 208 33.12 6.17 19.02
CA GLU A 208 34.53 6.33 19.36
C GLU A 208 34.77 6.20 20.88
N GLU A 209 33.81 6.61 21.71
CA GLU A 209 33.87 6.51 23.18
C GLU A 209 32.59 5.84 23.75
N ALA A 210 32.49 4.53 23.54
CA ALA A 210 31.30 3.70 23.83
C ALA A 210 30.70 3.81 25.25
N SER A 211 31.47 4.28 26.25
CA SER A 211 31.05 4.35 27.65
C SER A 211 30.42 5.68 28.10
N GLN A 212 30.68 6.80 27.43
CA GLN A 212 30.02 8.09 27.76
C GLN A 212 28.75 8.33 26.94
N GLU A 213 28.67 7.72 25.75
CA GLU A 213 27.53 7.91 24.86
C GLU A 213 26.29 7.11 25.26
N THR A 214 26.42 5.98 25.97
CA THR A 214 25.29 5.11 26.32
C THR A 214 24.23 5.80 27.19
N GLU A 215 24.62 6.83 27.96
CA GLU A 215 23.71 7.63 28.80
C GLU A 215 22.93 8.69 28.00
N LEU A 216 23.35 9.00 26.76
CA LEU A 216 22.71 10.00 25.90
C LEU A 216 21.51 9.45 25.11
N PHE A 217 21.33 8.12 25.10
CA PHE A 217 20.29 7.47 24.31
C PHE A 217 19.30 6.73 25.18
N SER A 218 18.02 6.87 24.82
CA SER A 218 16.95 6.13 25.46
C SER A 218 16.15 5.39 24.41
N LEU A 219 15.73 4.17 24.75
CA LEU A 219 14.80 3.40 23.95
C LEU A 219 13.38 3.74 24.39
N GLU A 220 12.59 4.24 23.44
CA GLU A 220 11.15 4.43 23.64
C GLU A 220 10.40 3.14 23.34
N GLN A 221 9.65 2.66 24.33
CA GLN A 221 8.84 1.47 24.19
C GLN A 221 7.57 1.77 23.38
N LYS A 222 7.34 0.96 22.35
CA LYS A 222 6.08 0.93 21.59
C LYS A 222 5.60 -0.50 21.48
N GLU A 223 4.32 -0.71 21.75
CA GLU A 223 3.68 -2.01 21.64
C GLU A 223 3.04 -2.19 20.25
N ASN A 224 2.93 -3.44 19.80
CA ASN A 224 2.27 -3.82 18.56
C ASN A 224 2.85 -3.16 17.30
N ILE A 225 4.15 -2.87 17.31
CA ILE A 225 4.90 -2.42 16.14
C ILE A 225 5.97 -3.45 15.83
N ASP A 226 6.04 -3.85 14.58
CA ASP A 226 7.07 -4.72 14.06
C ASP A 226 7.57 -4.12 12.72
N TRP A 227 8.87 -4.29 12.45
CA TRP A 227 9.41 -4.12 11.11
C TRP A 227 9.83 -5.52 10.68
N PRO A 228 8.97 -6.28 9.99
CA PRO A 228 9.31 -7.64 9.61
C PRO A 228 10.59 -7.68 8.77
N HIS A 229 11.39 -8.73 8.95
CA HIS A 229 12.65 -8.95 8.24
C HIS A 229 13.69 -7.84 8.53
N SER A 230 14.84 -7.85 7.84
CA SER A 230 15.94 -6.89 8.08
C SER A 230 16.52 -6.91 9.50
N ASP A 231 16.44 -8.05 10.17
CA ASP A 231 17.08 -8.26 11.46
C ASP A 231 18.59 -8.43 11.28
N SER A 232 19.35 -7.69 12.08
CA SER A 232 20.80 -7.83 12.10
C SER A 232 21.26 -8.99 12.98
N GLU A 233 20.56 -9.22 14.10
CA GLU A 233 20.87 -10.25 15.08
C GLU A 233 19.57 -10.77 15.71
N HIS A 234 19.56 -12.05 16.07
CA HIS A 234 18.43 -12.73 16.70
C HIS A 234 18.89 -13.58 17.87
N PHE A 235 18.20 -13.46 19.01
CA PHE A 235 18.49 -14.18 20.25
C PHE A 235 17.22 -14.86 20.79
N GLU A 236 17.37 -16.08 21.29
CA GLU A 236 16.29 -16.86 21.90
C GLU A 236 16.50 -17.03 23.41
N MET A 237 15.41 -17.30 24.13
CA MET A 237 15.40 -17.54 25.58
C MET A 237 15.96 -16.36 26.41
N VAL A 238 15.66 -15.14 25.98
CA VAL A 238 16.09 -13.89 26.65
C VAL A 238 14.91 -13.14 27.24
N THR A 239 15.20 -12.19 28.13
CA THR A 239 14.20 -11.28 28.70
C THR A 239 14.16 -9.95 27.94
N GLU A 240 13.05 -9.21 28.06
CA GLU A 240 12.91 -7.87 27.49
C GLU A 240 14.01 -6.92 28.00
N GLY A 241 14.29 -6.96 29.31
CA GLY A 241 15.32 -6.14 29.93
C GLY A 241 16.73 -6.46 29.40
N TRP A 242 17.00 -7.74 29.10
CA TRP A 242 18.25 -8.13 28.43
C TRP A 242 18.30 -7.58 27.01
N CYS A 243 17.22 -7.73 26.23
CA CYS A 243 17.15 -7.24 24.85
C CYS A 243 17.38 -5.72 24.76
N ARG A 244 16.77 -4.96 25.68
CA ARG A 244 16.96 -3.51 25.81
C ARG A 244 18.43 -3.15 26.05
N LYS A 245 19.09 -3.82 27.00
CA LYS A 245 20.51 -3.61 27.30
C LYS A 245 21.40 -3.99 26.13
N ALA A 246 21.14 -5.14 25.49
CA ALA A 246 21.91 -5.62 24.35
C ALA A 246 21.85 -4.66 23.16
N CYS A 247 20.73 -3.96 22.96
CA CYS A 247 20.62 -2.92 21.94
C CYS A 247 21.33 -1.63 22.35
N LEU A 248 21.13 -1.14 23.58
CA LEU A 248 21.80 0.08 24.05
C LEU A 248 23.33 -0.04 24.06
N SER A 249 23.86 -1.24 24.26
CA SER A 249 25.29 -1.55 24.21
C SER A 249 25.84 -1.77 22.80
N ASP A 250 25.00 -1.84 21.77
CA ASP A 250 25.43 -1.96 20.37
C ASP A 250 25.24 -0.62 19.66
N CYS A 251 26.35 -0.01 19.25
CA CYS A 251 26.37 1.31 18.65
C CYS A 251 25.55 1.43 17.35
N PHE A 252 25.34 0.31 16.66
CA PHE A 252 24.57 0.30 15.41
C PHE A 252 23.10 -0.06 15.63
N CYS A 253 22.69 -0.44 16.84
CA CYS A 253 21.32 -0.86 17.11
C CYS A 253 20.38 0.35 17.21
N ALA A 254 19.43 0.42 16.28
CA ALA A 254 18.39 1.45 16.25
C ALA A 254 17.08 0.99 16.87
N VAL A 255 16.75 -0.30 16.73
CA VAL A 255 15.47 -0.87 17.15
C VAL A 255 15.73 -2.26 17.74
N ALA A 256 15.06 -2.55 18.86
CA ALA A 256 14.99 -3.87 19.45
C ALA A 256 13.52 -4.32 19.50
N ILE A 257 13.25 -5.50 18.99
CA ILE A 257 11.92 -6.11 19.02
C ILE A 257 11.98 -7.29 19.97
N PHE A 258 11.07 -7.33 20.94
CA PHE A 258 10.97 -8.43 21.89
C PHE A 258 9.60 -9.10 21.76
N ARG A 259 9.59 -10.42 21.53
CA ARG A 259 8.35 -11.20 21.41
C ARG A 259 8.59 -12.65 21.81
N TYR A 260 7.76 -13.18 22.73
CA TYR A 260 7.78 -14.59 23.16
C TYR A 260 9.18 -15.11 23.58
N GLY A 261 9.92 -14.34 24.38
CA GLY A 261 11.26 -14.72 24.84
C GLY A 261 12.36 -14.65 23.77
N ARG A 262 12.07 -14.01 22.62
CA ARG A 262 13.02 -13.75 21.55
C ARG A 262 13.28 -12.26 21.40
N CYS A 263 14.50 -11.92 21.02
CA CYS A 263 14.96 -10.56 20.77
C CYS A 263 15.51 -10.47 19.34
N TRP A 264 15.04 -9.48 18.58
CA TRP A 264 15.57 -9.12 17.27
C TRP A 264 16.13 -7.71 17.31
N LYS A 265 17.38 -7.53 16.89
CA LYS A 265 18.03 -6.20 16.79
C LYS A 265 18.05 -5.76 15.35
N LYS A 266 17.77 -4.48 15.09
CA LYS A 266 17.85 -3.86 13.76
C LYS A 266 18.85 -2.72 13.76
N LYS A 267 19.61 -2.63 12.66
CA LYS A 267 20.64 -1.62 12.48
C LYS A 267 20.13 -0.43 11.70
N ILE A 268 20.76 0.72 11.91
CA ILE A 268 20.60 1.88 11.01
C ILE A 268 21.07 1.46 9.61
N PRO A 269 20.34 1.80 8.52
CA PRO A 269 20.79 1.53 7.17
C PRO A 269 22.16 2.18 6.91
N GLY A 270 23.15 1.35 6.59
CA GLY A 270 24.48 1.83 6.20
C GLY A 270 24.48 2.39 4.78
N ILE A 271 25.28 3.42 4.55
CA ILE A 271 25.68 3.87 3.21
C ILE A 271 27.14 3.45 3.08
N PHE A 272 27.44 2.54 2.15
CA PHE A 272 28.80 2.13 1.81
C PHE A 272 29.34 2.97 0.65
#